data_AF-A0A6J1Q5Z9-F1
#
_entry.id   AF-A0A6J1Q5Z9-F1
#
_cell.length_a   1.000
_cell.length_b   1.000
_cell.length_c   1.000
_cell.angle_alpha   90.00
_cell.angle_beta   90.00
_cell.angle_gamma   90.00
#
_symmetry.space_group_name_H-M   'P 1'
#
loop_
_entity.id
_entity.type
_entity.pdbx_description
1 polymer ?
#
loop_
_entity_poly.entity_id
_entity_poly.type
_entity_poly.pdbx_seq_one_letter_code
_entity_poly.pdbx_strand_id
1 'polypeptide(L)'
;MSFLHDNYTRVTAAYQSPSGDLMVFVDNLVYLVQYPEFSLRPGWPKTLQELGFPENALINGAVNTHRGRSYVVFNGNAVGEIDECDKNKKVAKFTPLEATFPGIPKGVTSIFRYIDGNLYFITRAQFYKFNEFTRTVSSAGKFDLRILNIVCPKAELLQQLRDLLDRIIRLNDNSLTSASDYWHDDDTGVRLSDFRIRRRK
;
A
#
# COMPACT_ATOMS: atom_id res chain seq x y z
N MET A 1 -14.95 22.40 4.74
CA MET A 1 -14.15 23.03 5.81
C MET A 1 -13.04 22.05 6.20
N SER A 2 -11.82 22.52 6.40
CA SER A 2 -10.73 21.71 6.96
C SER A 2 -10.81 21.78 8.49
N PHE A 3 -10.78 20.63 9.17
CA PHE A 3 -10.71 20.58 10.64
C PHE A 3 -9.28 20.41 11.15
N LEU A 4 -8.33 20.03 10.29
CA LEU A 4 -6.92 19.97 10.66
C LEU A 4 -6.35 21.38 10.77
N HIS A 5 -5.45 21.58 11.74
CA HIS A 5 -4.76 22.86 11.92
C HIS A 5 -3.86 23.16 10.72
N ASP A 6 -3.62 24.44 10.45
CA ASP A 6 -2.70 24.86 9.39
C ASP A 6 -1.26 24.45 9.72
N ASN A 7 -0.49 24.11 8.68
CA ASN A 7 0.94 23.74 8.78
C ASN A 7 1.24 22.46 9.58
N TYR A 8 0.27 21.55 9.73
CA TYR A 8 0.56 20.22 10.26
C TYR A 8 1.61 19.51 9.41
N THR A 9 2.48 18.74 10.07
CA THR A 9 3.58 18.06 9.36
C THR A 9 3.25 16.62 9.03
N ARG A 10 2.47 15.94 9.89
CA ARG A 10 2.23 14.52 9.74
C ARG A 10 0.94 14.03 10.40
N VAL A 11 0.11 13.33 9.61
CA VAL A 11 -0.89 12.40 10.15
C VAL A 11 -0.17 11.09 10.47
N THR A 12 -0.14 10.70 11.74
CA THR A 12 0.61 9.53 12.22
C THR A 12 -0.24 8.27 12.30
N ALA A 13 -1.50 8.44 12.67
CA ALA A 13 -2.43 7.34 12.85
C ALA A 13 -3.86 7.81 12.67
N ALA A 14 -4.73 6.90 12.22
CA ALA A 14 -6.16 7.09 12.30
C ALA A 14 -6.83 5.73 12.49
N TYR A 15 -7.91 5.71 13.25
CA TYR A 15 -8.78 4.53 13.33
C TYR A 15 -10.22 4.97 13.49
N GLN A 16 -11.14 4.07 13.14
CA GLN A 16 -12.56 4.26 13.42
C GLN A 16 -12.88 3.69 14.81
N SER A 17 -13.33 4.55 15.71
CA SER A 17 -13.79 4.15 17.04
C SER A 17 -14.97 3.17 16.97
N PRO A 18 -15.21 2.36 18.02
CA PRO A 18 -16.39 1.50 18.09
C PRO A 18 -17.72 2.26 17.95
N SER A 19 -17.77 3.55 18.32
CA SER A 19 -18.94 4.41 18.13
C SER A 19 -19.09 4.97 16.71
N GLY A 20 -18.14 4.72 15.82
CA GLY A 20 -18.18 5.14 14.41
C GLY A 20 -17.40 6.41 14.08
N ASP A 21 -17.08 7.25 15.07
CA ASP A 21 -16.24 8.43 14.90
C ASP A 21 -14.81 8.05 14.47
N LEU A 22 -14.16 8.90 13.70
CA LEU A 22 -12.75 8.78 13.33
C LEU A 22 -11.89 9.49 14.38
N MET A 23 -10.92 8.77 14.94
CA MET A 23 -9.91 9.33 15.82
C MET A 23 -8.60 9.47 15.03
N VAL A 24 -8.15 10.71 14.82
CA VAL A 24 -7.03 11.04 13.93
C VAL A 24 -5.91 11.71 14.73
N PHE A 25 -4.71 11.17 14.65
CA PHE A 25 -3.53 11.65 15.35
C PHE A 25 -2.65 12.45 14.39
N VAL A 26 -2.47 13.74 14.67
CA VAL A 26 -1.74 14.69 13.82
C VAL A 26 -0.77 15.48 14.69
N ASP A 27 0.53 15.28 14.48
CA ASP A 27 1.58 15.82 15.33
C ASP A 27 1.32 15.51 16.84
N ASN A 28 1.11 16.53 17.68
CA ASN A 28 0.76 16.37 19.11
C ASN A 28 -0.76 16.51 19.39
N LEU A 29 -1.58 16.65 18.34
CA LEU A 29 -3.02 16.82 18.45
C LEU A 29 -3.75 15.54 18.01
N VAL A 30 -4.86 15.29 18.68
CA VAL A 30 -5.79 14.22 18.36
C VAL A 30 -7.12 14.87 18.04
N TYR A 31 -7.74 14.44 16.95
CA TYR A 31 -9.02 14.94 16.46
C TYR A 31 -10.04 13.80 16.55
N LEU A 32 -11.20 14.08 17.16
CA LEU A 32 -12.35 13.18 17.12
C LEU A 32 -13.37 13.74 16.13
N VAL A 33 -13.46 13.09 14.98
CA VAL A 33 -14.22 13.55 13.83
C VAL A 33 -15.42 12.65 13.65
N GLN A 34 -16.61 13.24 13.60
CA GLN A 34 -17.84 12.53 13.32
C GLN A 34 -17.83 12.00 11.89
N TYR A 35 -18.20 10.74 11.71
CA TYR A 35 -18.36 10.11 10.39
C TYR A 35 -19.81 9.66 10.21
N PRO A 36 -20.44 9.90 9.04
CA PRO A 36 -19.83 10.36 7.78
C PRO A 36 -19.79 11.88 7.55
N GLU A 37 -20.22 12.71 8.52
CA GLU A 37 -20.36 14.16 8.31
C GLU A 37 -19.02 14.93 8.24
N PHE A 38 -17.92 14.32 8.67
CA PHE A 38 -16.58 14.92 8.76
C PHE A 38 -16.54 16.25 9.54
N SER A 39 -17.35 16.35 10.59
CA SER A 39 -17.36 17.49 11.52
C SER A 39 -16.60 17.14 12.80
N LEU A 40 -15.94 18.14 13.39
CA LEU A 40 -15.20 17.94 14.62
C LEU A 40 -16.17 17.86 15.81
N ARG A 41 -15.96 16.88 16.70
CA ARG A 41 -16.76 16.78 17.94
C ARG A 41 -16.47 17.99 18.86
N PRO A 42 -17.46 18.50 19.60
CA PRO A 42 -17.25 19.58 20.57
C PRO A 42 -16.16 19.21 21.59
N GLY A 43 -15.26 20.16 21.90
CA GLY A 43 -14.16 19.94 22.84
C GLY A 43 -12.93 19.23 22.25
N TRP A 44 -12.85 19.11 20.92
CA TRP A 44 -11.69 18.62 20.18
C TRP A 44 -11.14 19.73 19.25
N PRO A 45 -9.86 19.71 18.85
CA PRO A 45 -8.85 18.68 19.13
C PRO A 45 -8.36 18.69 20.58
N LYS A 46 -7.64 17.64 20.97
CA LYS A 46 -6.96 17.52 22.26
C LYS A 46 -5.50 17.19 22.06
N THR A 47 -4.66 17.58 22.99
CA THR A 47 -3.25 17.19 23.03
C THR A 47 -3.10 15.73 23.47
N LEU A 48 -1.97 15.09 23.10
CA LEU A 48 -1.64 13.75 23.60
C LEU A 48 -1.62 13.69 25.14
N GLN A 49 -1.16 14.77 25.79
CA GLN A 49 -1.12 14.89 27.25
C GLN A 49 -2.52 14.91 27.89
N GLU A 50 -3.49 15.58 27.26
CA GLU A 50 -4.88 15.57 27.73
C GLU A 50 -5.53 14.19 27.64
N LEU A 51 -5.08 13.35 26.71
CA LEU A 51 -5.44 11.94 26.64
C LEU A 51 -4.68 11.09 27.67
N GLY A 52 -3.64 11.62 28.30
CA GLY A 52 -2.84 10.93 29.32
C GLY A 52 -1.52 10.34 28.83
N PHE A 53 -1.12 10.58 27.57
CA PHE A 53 0.20 10.18 27.09
C PHE A 53 1.32 11.02 27.71
N PRO A 54 2.53 10.47 27.87
CA PRO A 54 3.68 11.24 28.32
C PRO A 54 4.07 12.32 27.28
N GLU A 55 4.71 13.40 27.74
CA GLU A 55 5.04 14.59 26.93
C GLU A 55 5.83 14.29 25.64
N ASN A 56 6.69 13.27 25.66
CA ASN A 56 7.51 12.87 24.52
C ASN A 56 6.98 11.62 23.79
N ALA A 57 5.68 11.35 23.86
CA ALA A 57 5.08 10.23 23.16
C ALA A 57 5.09 10.44 21.64
N LEU A 58 5.71 9.51 20.91
CA LEU A 58 5.66 9.46 19.44
C LEU A 58 4.68 8.38 19.01
N ILE A 59 3.56 8.79 18.42
CA ILE A 59 2.55 7.85 17.92
C ILE A 59 3.05 7.15 16.65
N ASN A 60 3.03 5.82 16.67
CA ASN A 60 3.41 4.99 15.52
C ASN A 60 2.20 4.44 14.78
N GLY A 61 1.08 4.24 15.48
CA GLY A 61 -0.15 3.79 14.87
C GLY A 61 -1.24 3.58 15.91
N ALA A 62 -2.48 3.51 15.45
CA ALA A 62 -3.65 3.31 16.29
C ALA A 62 -4.61 2.38 15.57
N VAL A 63 -5.32 1.55 16.32
CA VAL A 63 -6.23 0.55 15.76
C VAL A 63 -7.35 0.25 16.72
N ASN A 64 -8.55 -0.03 16.21
CA ASN A 64 -9.56 -0.77 16.94
C ASN A 64 -9.52 -2.26 16.59
N THR A 65 -9.90 -3.09 17.53
CA THR A 65 -9.93 -4.54 17.34
C THR A 65 -11.37 -5.06 17.26
N HIS A 66 -11.58 -6.30 16.82
CA HIS A 66 -12.91 -6.92 16.74
C HIS A 66 -13.56 -7.09 18.11
N ARG A 67 -12.77 -7.07 19.19
CA ARG A 67 -13.27 -7.07 20.57
C ARG A 67 -13.69 -5.69 21.07
N GLY A 68 -13.75 -4.69 20.19
CA GLY A 68 -14.18 -3.33 20.53
C GLY A 68 -13.18 -2.54 21.37
N ARG A 69 -11.93 -3.02 21.48
CA ARG A 69 -10.85 -2.31 22.19
C ARG A 69 -10.06 -1.46 21.20
N SER A 70 -9.53 -0.35 21.69
CA SER A 70 -8.73 0.57 20.88
C SER A 70 -7.37 0.78 21.49
N TYR A 71 -6.34 0.62 20.67
CA TYR A 71 -4.96 0.68 21.09
C TYR A 71 -4.18 1.67 20.25
N VAL A 72 -3.26 2.36 20.91
CA VAL A 72 -2.30 3.26 20.29
C VAL A 72 -0.91 2.74 20.60
N VAL A 73 -0.13 2.42 19.57
CA VAL A 73 1.28 2.07 19.70
C VAL A 73 2.09 3.35 19.65
N PHE A 74 2.95 3.55 20.64
CA PHE A 74 3.82 4.72 20.74
C PHE A 74 5.25 4.33 21.15
N ASN A 75 6.21 5.19 20.78
CA ASN A 75 7.66 4.99 20.98
C ASN A 75 8.19 3.63 20.46
N GLY A 76 7.45 3.01 19.54
CA GLY A 76 7.74 1.74 18.87
C GLY A 76 7.64 0.50 19.76
N ASN A 77 7.36 0.61 21.06
CA ASN A 77 7.44 -0.51 21.99
C ASN A 77 6.43 -0.47 23.15
N ALA A 78 5.59 0.57 23.22
CA ALA A 78 4.59 0.74 24.26
C ALA A 78 3.19 0.85 23.65
N VAL A 79 2.18 0.47 24.42
CA VAL A 79 0.78 0.48 24.01
C VAL A 79 -0.04 1.23 25.04
N GLY A 80 -0.79 2.23 24.60
CA GLY A 80 -1.86 2.86 25.35
C GLY A 80 -3.20 2.27 24.92
N GLU A 81 -4.01 1.81 25.86
CA GLU A 81 -5.39 1.43 25.59
C GLU A 81 -6.32 2.62 25.84
N ILE A 82 -7.08 3.03 24.84
CA ILE A 82 -8.05 4.11 24.96
C ILE A 82 -9.30 3.60 25.67
N ASP A 83 -9.73 4.31 26.72
CA ASP A 83 -11.05 4.12 27.29
C ASP A 83 -12.10 4.69 26.33
N GLU A 84 -12.72 3.80 25.56
CA GLU A 84 -13.76 4.19 24.62
C GLU A 84 -15.05 4.67 25.30
N CYS A 85 -15.23 4.37 26.60
CA CYS A 85 -16.38 4.79 27.39
C CYS A 85 -16.14 6.15 28.10
N ASP A 86 -14.89 6.59 28.25
CA ASP A 86 -14.58 7.94 28.72
C ASP A 86 -14.94 8.97 27.63
N LYS A 87 -15.76 9.97 28.00
CA LYS A 87 -16.11 11.10 27.13
C LYS A 87 -14.89 11.83 26.57
N ASN A 88 -13.78 11.83 27.31
CA ASN A 88 -12.52 12.46 26.95
C ASN A 88 -11.54 11.53 26.25
N LYS A 89 -11.90 10.25 26.04
CA LYS A 89 -11.07 9.22 25.39
C LYS A 89 -9.66 9.12 25.99
N LYS A 90 -9.58 9.16 27.32
CA LYS A 90 -8.30 9.03 28.03
C LYS A 90 -7.72 7.63 27.88
N VAL A 91 -6.41 7.52 28.02
CA VAL A 91 -5.73 6.23 28.09
C VAL A 91 -6.06 5.57 29.43
N ALA A 92 -6.73 4.42 29.39
CA ALA A 92 -7.07 3.62 30.56
C ALA A 92 -5.83 2.97 31.18
N LYS A 93 -4.93 2.48 30.33
CA LYS A 93 -3.77 1.69 30.75
C LYS A 93 -2.64 1.77 29.73
N PHE A 94 -1.42 1.81 30.25
CA PHE A 94 -0.20 1.59 29.48
C PHE A 94 0.37 0.18 29.71
N THR A 95 0.79 -0.48 28.64
CA THR A 95 1.43 -1.79 28.69
C THR A 95 2.61 -1.88 27.72
N PRO A 96 3.59 -2.76 27.98
CA PRO A 96 4.59 -3.13 26.98
C PRO A 96 3.92 -3.76 25.75
N LEU A 97 4.48 -3.50 24.56
CA LEU A 97 3.98 -4.05 23.30
C LEU A 97 3.81 -5.58 23.35
N GLU A 98 4.79 -6.29 23.89
CA GLU A 98 4.79 -7.76 23.98
C GLU A 98 3.68 -8.31 24.91
N ALA A 99 3.27 -7.55 25.92
CA ALA A 99 2.19 -7.96 26.81
C ALA A 99 0.81 -7.86 26.15
N THR A 100 0.62 -6.87 25.27
CA THR A 100 -0.63 -6.70 24.52
C THR A 100 -0.65 -7.56 23.25
N PHE A 101 0.45 -7.57 22.51
CA PHE A 101 0.62 -8.21 21.21
C PHE A 101 1.86 -9.12 21.22
N PRO A 102 1.76 -10.31 21.83
CA PRO A 102 2.90 -11.22 21.94
C PRO A 102 3.41 -11.67 20.56
N GLY A 103 4.74 -11.75 20.43
CA GLY A 103 5.41 -12.10 19.17
C GLY A 103 5.62 -10.94 18.20
N ILE A 104 5.10 -9.74 18.47
CA ILE A 104 5.42 -8.54 17.69
C ILE A 104 6.74 -7.93 18.19
N PRO A 105 7.74 -7.72 17.31
CA PRO A 105 9.00 -7.11 17.72
C PRO A 105 8.84 -5.62 18.00
N LYS A 106 9.78 -5.08 18.79
CA LYS A 106 9.90 -3.63 19.05
C LYS A 106 10.24 -2.87 17.77
N GLY A 107 10.02 -1.56 17.80
CA GLY A 107 10.25 -0.67 16.66
C GLY A 107 9.10 -0.69 15.65
N VAL A 108 7.87 -0.85 16.15
CA VAL A 108 6.67 -0.74 15.32
C VAL A 108 6.57 0.68 14.77
N THR A 109 6.40 0.79 13.45
CA THR A 109 6.24 2.05 12.74
C THR A 109 4.82 2.25 12.23
N SER A 110 4.01 1.19 12.17
CA SER A 110 2.59 1.27 11.83
C SER A 110 1.84 0.03 12.33
N ILE A 111 0.57 0.21 12.62
CA ILE A 111 -0.39 -0.86 12.90
C ILE A 111 -1.70 -0.51 12.21
N PHE A 112 -2.34 -1.49 11.57
CA PHE A 112 -3.68 -1.34 11.03
C PHE A 112 -4.41 -2.68 11.05
N ARG A 113 -5.74 -2.61 11.00
CA ARG A 113 -6.58 -3.79 10.80
C ARG A 113 -6.87 -3.95 9.33
N TYR A 114 -6.64 -5.13 8.78
CA TYR A 114 -6.93 -5.43 7.39
C TYR A 114 -8.30 -6.09 7.22
N ILE A 115 -8.80 -6.13 5.98
CA ILE A 115 -10.12 -6.66 5.64
C ILE A 115 -10.30 -8.15 5.94
N ASP A 116 -9.19 -8.88 6.11
CA ASP A 116 -9.20 -10.29 6.52
C ASP A 116 -9.34 -10.50 8.03
N GLY A 117 -9.52 -9.41 8.76
CA GLY A 117 -9.75 -9.38 10.20
C GLY A 117 -8.47 -9.42 11.05
N ASN A 118 -7.27 -9.51 10.46
CA ASN A 118 -6.02 -9.54 11.21
C ASN A 118 -5.44 -8.15 11.42
N LEU A 119 -4.65 -8.01 12.47
CA LEU A 119 -3.85 -6.81 12.69
C LEU A 119 -2.51 -6.97 11.99
N TYR A 120 -2.12 -5.97 11.22
CA TYR A 120 -0.84 -5.94 10.52
C TYR A 120 0.05 -4.92 11.20
N PHE A 121 1.18 -5.38 11.70
CA PHE A 121 2.22 -4.52 12.27
C PHE A 121 3.35 -4.38 11.26
N ILE A 122 3.82 -3.15 11.07
CA ILE A 122 5.01 -2.86 10.26
C ILE A 122 6.14 -2.47 11.21
N THR A 123 7.28 -3.12 11.04
CA THR A 123 8.53 -2.79 11.74
C THR A 123 9.64 -2.70 10.69
N ARG A 124 10.18 -1.49 10.49
CA ARG A 124 11.14 -1.22 9.41
C ARG A 124 10.59 -1.67 8.05
N ALA A 125 11.23 -2.65 7.39
CA ALA A 125 10.83 -3.22 6.11
C ALA A 125 10.14 -4.59 6.25
N GLN A 126 9.60 -4.93 7.42
CA GLN A 126 8.94 -6.20 7.71
C GLN A 126 7.51 -5.99 8.17
N PHE A 127 6.63 -6.95 7.83
CA PHE A 127 5.28 -7.01 8.35
C PHE A 127 5.09 -8.25 9.24
N TYR A 128 4.14 -8.15 10.16
CA TYR A 128 3.72 -9.22 11.05
C TYR A 128 2.20 -9.26 11.07
N LYS A 129 1.62 -10.36 10.59
CA LYS A 129 0.17 -10.62 10.60
C LYS A 129 -0.21 -11.26 11.92
N PHE A 130 -0.88 -10.50 12.77
CA PHE A 130 -1.29 -10.89 14.10
C PHE A 130 -2.78 -11.23 14.15
N ASN A 131 -3.10 -12.40 14.66
CA ASN A 131 -4.47 -12.81 14.93
C ASN A 131 -4.82 -12.46 16.37
N GLU A 132 -5.78 -11.54 16.55
CA GLU A 132 -6.16 -11.07 17.89
C GLU A 132 -6.92 -12.11 18.74
N PHE A 133 -7.54 -13.10 18.09
CA PHE A 133 -8.32 -14.13 18.78
C PHE A 133 -7.41 -15.21 19.37
N THR A 134 -6.44 -15.68 18.59
CA THR A 134 -5.42 -16.64 19.06
C THR A 134 -4.27 -15.96 19.79
N ARG A 135 -4.15 -14.63 19.67
CA ARG A 135 -3.03 -13.82 20.20
C ARG A 135 -1.67 -14.32 19.70
N THR A 136 -1.57 -14.63 18.41
CA THR A 136 -0.34 -15.12 17.80
C THR A 136 -0.04 -14.45 16.46
N VAL A 137 1.25 -14.39 16.12
CA VAL A 137 1.68 -14.03 14.77
C VAL A 137 1.50 -15.25 13.86
N SER A 138 0.65 -15.10 12.85
CA SER A 138 0.32 -16.17 11.89
C SER A 138 1.22 -16.14 10.65
N SER A 139 1.79 -14.99 10.32
CA SER A 139 2.71 -14.83 9.19
C SER A 139 3.58 -13.60 9.40
N ALA A 140 4.80 -13.63 8.88
CA ALA A 140 5.70 -12.48 8.85
C ALA A 140 6.53 -12.52 7.56
N GLY A 141 7.01 -11.36 7.13
CA GLY A 141 7.82 -11.27 5.92
C GLY A 141 8.23 -9.85 5.59
N LYS A 142 8.79 -9.65 4.41
CA LYS A 142 9.11 -8.30 3.91
C LYS A 142 7.83 -7.54 3.63
N PHE A 143 7.71 -6.32 4.17
CA PHE A 143 6.61 -5.43 3.86
C PHE A 143 6.74 -4.93 2.42
N ASP A 144 5.66 -5.10 1.66
CA ASP A 144 5.47 -4.56 0.33
C ASP A 144 3.96 -4.41 0.07
N LEU A 145 3.56 -3.46 -0.76
CA LEU A 145 2.15 -3.14 -1.05
C LEU A 145 1.37 -4.34 -1.62
N ARG A 146 2.06 -5.34 -2.18
CA ARG A 146 1.48 -6.62 -2.58
C ARG A 146 0.75 -7.35 -1.46
N ILE A 147 1.13 -7.15 -0.19
CA ILE A 147 0.39 -7.75 0.95
C ILE A 147 -1.03 -7.18 1.07
N LEU A 148 -1.25 -5.98 0.53
CA LEU A 148 -2.54 -5.29 0.47
C LEU A 148 -3.23 -5.50 -0.89
N ASN A 149 -2.73 -6.44 -1.69
CA ASN A 149 -3.14 -6.64 -3.08
C ASN A 149 -3.00 -5.38 -3.95
N ILE A 150 -2.10 -4.47 -3.57
CA ILE A 150 -1.76 -3.27 -4.34
C ILE A 150 -0.53 -3.61 -5.18
N VAL A 151 -0.72 -3.62 -6.50
CA VAL A 151 0.37 -3.84 -7.47
C VAL A 151 0.63 -2.52 -8.18
N CYS A 152 1.77 -1.89 -7.86
CA CYS A 152 2.24 -0.73 -8.61
C CYS A 152 2.84 -1.23 -9.94
N PRO A 153 2.28 -0.83 -11.11
CA PRO A 153 2.89 -1.18 -12.38
C PRO A 153 4.28 -0.56 -12.47
N LYS A 154 5.30 -1.39 -12.73
CA LYS A 154 6.71 -0.94 -12.81
C LYS A 154 7.03 -0.16 -14.09
N ALA A 155 6.15 -0.23 -15.08
CA ALA A 155 6.26 0.49 -16.34
C ALA A 155 4.93 1.19 -16.59
N GLU A 156 4.98 2.48 -16.91
CA GLU A 156 3.81 3.20 -17.42
C GLU A 156 3.25 2.41 -18.60
N LEU A 157 1.93 2.31 -18.70
CA LEU A 157 1.26 1.69 -19.85
C LEU A 157 1.82 2.24 -21.17
N LEU A 158 2.22 3.52 -21.18
CA LEU A 158 2.87 4.22 -22.27
C LEU A 158 4.24 3.66 -22.64
N GLN A 159 5.06 3.25 -21.66
CA GLN A 159 6.34 2.60 -21.94
C GLN A 159 6.13 1.21 -22.53
N GLN A 160 5.13 0.46 -22.05
CA GLN A 160 4.78 -0.84 -22.62
C GLN A 160 4.24 -0.71 -24.05
N LEU A 161 3.40 0.31 -24.31
CA LEU A 161 2.91 0.65 -25.64
C LEU A 161 4.06 1.07 -26.57
N ARG A 162 4.97 1.92 -26.08
CA ARG A 162 6.16 2.36 -26.83
C ARG A 162 7.04 1.18 -27.23
N ASP A 163 7.37 0.31 -26.28
CA ASP A 163 8.22 -0.85 -26.54
C ASP A 163 7.56 -1.82 -27.55
N LEU A 164 6.22 -1.92 -27.53
CA LEU A 164 5.46 -2.71 -28.49
C LEU A 164 5.45 -2.07 -29.89
N LEU A 165 5.25 -0.76 -29.97
CA LEU A 165 5.33 0.00 -31.23
C LEU A 165 6.73 -0.09 -31.84
N ASP A 166 7.77 0.07 -31.03
CA ASP A 166 9.17 -0.05 -31.48
C ASP A 166 9.48 -1.45 -32.04
N ARG A 167 8.88 -2.51 -31.48
CA ARG A 167 8.98 -3.87 -32.04
C ARG A 167 8.26 -4.03 -33.37
N ILE A 168 7.06 -3.46 -33.52
CA ILE A 168 6.30 -3.51 -34.77
C ILE A 168 7.07 -2.78 -35.89
N ILE A 169 7.62 -1.60 -35.61
CA ILE A 169 8.40 -0.83 -36.59
C ILE A 169 9.63 -1.63 -37.04
N ARG A 170 10.39 -2.21 -36.10
CA ARG A 170 11.58 -3.04 -36.43
C ARG A 170 11.23 -4.29 -37.25
N LEU A 171 10.07 -4.89 -37.03
CA LEU A 171 9.60 -6.03 -37.85
C LEU A 171 9.29 -5.59 -39.29
N ASN A 172 8.78 -4.36 -39.47
CA ASN A 172 8.49 -3.82 -40.78
C ASN A 172 9.76 -3.42 -41.55
N ASP A 173 10.76 -2.87 -40.87
CA ASP A 173 12.06 -2.54 -41.48
C ASP A 173 12.82 -3.78 -41.94
N ASN A 174 12.78 -4.88 -41.16
CA ASN A 174 13.39 -6.15 -41.53
C ASN A 174 12.66 -6.88 -42.69
N SER A 175 11.38 -6.57 -42.92
CA SER A 175 10.62 -7.06 -44.08
C SER A 175 11.11 -6.39 -45.38
N LEU A 176 11.39 -5.08 -45.32
CA LEU A 176 11.84 -4.30 -46.47
C LEU A 176 13.30 -4.58 -46.88
N THR A 177 14.16 -4.99 -45.95
CA THR A 177 15.54 -5.41 -46.28
C THR A 177 15.64 -6.83 -46.86
N SER A 178 14.59 -7.66 -46.81
CA SER A 178 14.62 -8.97 -47.48
C SER A 178 14.23 -8.92 -48.96
N ALA A 179 13.70 -7.78 -49.43
CA ALA A 179 13.17 -7.63 -50.79
C ALA A 179 14.14 -6.95 -51.78
N SER A 180 15.33 -6.49 -51.33
CA SER A 180 16.26 -5.73 -52.19
C SER A 180 17.44 -6.52 -52.76
N ASP A 181 17.65 -7.79 -52.39
CA ASP A 181 18.88 -8.54 -52.73
C ASP A 181 18.70 -9.60 -53.83
N TYR A 182 17.74 -9.41 -54.75
CA TYR A 182 17.57 -10.31 -55.90
C TYR A 182 17.49 -9.56 -57.24
N TRP A 183 18.54 -8.82 -57.57
CA TRP A 183 18.88 -8.48 -58.96
C TRP A 183 20.40 -8.46 -59.12
N HIS A 184 20.95 -9.59 -59.57
CA HIS A 184 22.20 -9.57 -60.32
C HIS A 184 22.11 -10.56 -61.47
N ASP A 185 22.23 -9.98 -62.66
CA ASP A 185 22.40 -10.63 -63.96
C ASP A 185 23.58 -11.60 -63.93
N ASP A 186 23.41 -12.77 -64.54
CA ASP A 186 24.51 -13.45 -65.19
C ASP A 186 24.04 -14.03 -66.53
N ASP A 187 24.63 -13.45 -67.56
CA ASP A 187 24.54 -13.78 -68.97
C ASP A 187 25.67 -14.79 -69.28
N THR A 188 25.36 -15.95 -69.85
CA THR A 188 26.20 -16.71 -70.81
C THR A 188 25.65 -18.12 -71.06
N GLY A 189 25.33 -18.45 -72.32
CA GLY A 189 25.05 -19.84 -72.71
C GLY A 189 24.27 -20.03 -74.01
N VAL A 190 25.00 -20.09 -75.12
CA VAL A 190 24.52 -20.22 -76.51
C VAL A 190 23.71 -21.50 -76.81
N ARG A 191 22.57 -21.30 -77.52
CA ARG A 191 21.82 -22.13 -78.50
C ARG A 191 22.15 -23.63 -78.68
N LEU A 192 21.07 -24.44 -78.77
CA LEU A 192 20.62 -25.10 -80.03
C LEU A 192 19.35 -25.97 -79.84
N SER A 193 18.39 -25.81 -80.78
CA SER A 193 17.43 -26.81 -81.31
C SER A 193 16.39 -27.42 -80.33
N ASP A 194 15.13 -27.72 -80.64
CA ASP A 194 14.31 -27.63 -81.84
C ASP A 194 12.86 -28.08 -81.47
N PHE A 195 11.88 -27.75 -82.32
CA PHE A 195 10.63 -28.51 -82.55
C PHE A 195 9.42 -28.52 -81.58
N ARG A 196 8.35 -27.86 -82.10
CA ARG A 196 6.93 -28.30 -82.26
C ARG A 196 5.93 -28.30 -81.09
N ILE A 197 5.05 -27.30 -81.16
CA ILE A 197 3.58 -27.39 -81.37
C ILE A 197 2.89 -28.67 -80.83
N ARG A 198 1.92 -28.47 -79.92
CA ARG A 198 0.56 -29.01 -80.07
C ARG A 198 -0.46 -28.28 -79.17
N ARG A 199 -1.34 -27.52 -79.83
CA ARG A 199 -2.70 -27.19 -79.36
C ARG A 199 -3.59 -28.44 -79.49
N ARG A 200 -4.46 -28.66 -78.48
CA ARG A 200 -5.85 -29.20 -78.53
C ARG A 200 -6.15 -29.77 -77.14
N LYS A 201 -7.31 -29.60 -76.55
CA LYS A 201 -8.56 -28.95 -76.96
C LYS A 201 -9.34 -28.65 -75.68
#